data_AF-A0A8J6IP10-F1
#
_entry.id   AF-A0A8J6IP10-F1
#
_cell.length_a   1.000
_cell.length_b   1.000
_cell.length_c   1.000
_cell.angle_alpha   90.00
_cell.angle_beta   90.00
_cell.angle_gamma   90.00
#
_symmetry.space_group_name_H-M   'P 1'
#
loop_
_entity.id
_entity.type
_entity.pdbx_description
1 polymer ?
#
loop_
_entity_poly.entity_id
_entity_poly.type
_entity_poly.pdbx_seq_one_letter_code
_entity_poly.pdbx_strand_id
1 'polypeptide(L)'
;MMVDSKYAVRLQTKYNLYLSFLFIAALGIFYVVWDLLYSLFHVLGIEKYASGEPGESLNIFDYVYLISLVLTFLVSYLATALAVGIFNNWTVKQTLDRLVNFKNIPAHWYKQ
;
A
#
# COMPACT_ATOMS: atom_id res chain seq x y z
N MET A 1 13.15 28.51 16.33
CA MET A 1 12.71 27.45 17.27
C MET A 1 13.45 26.18 16.91
N MET A 2 14.38 25.72 17.74
CA MET A 2 14.99 24.40 17.59
C MET A 2 13.96 23.36 18.02
N VAL A 3 13.61 22.44 17.12
CA VAL A 3 12.79 21.27 17.44
C VAL A 3 13.63 20.38 18.36
N ASP A 4 13.13 20.11 19.56
CA ASP A 4 13.81 19.26 20.55
C ASP A 4 14.07 17.86 19.94
N SER A 5 15.31 17.36 19.98
CA SER A 5 15.72 16.15 19.25
C SER A 5 14.97 14.91 19.73
N LYS A 6 14.63 14.85 21.03
CA LYS A 6 13.83 13.78 21.63
C LYS A 6 12.41 13.75 21.06
N TYR A 7 11.88 14.92 20.76
CA TYR A 7 10.55 15.06 20.20
C TYR A 7 10.50 14.66 18.73
N ALA A 8 11.51 15.02 17.93
CA ALA A 8 11.64 14.59 16.54
C ALA A 8 11.68 13.05 16.44
N VAL A 9 12.44 12.39 17.31
CA VAL A 9 12.53 10.93 17.38
C VAL A 9 11.18 10.30 17.78
N ARG A 10 10.50 10.81 18.81
CA ARG A 10 9.19 10.29 19.24
C ARG A 10 8.14 10.37 18.13
N LEU A 11 8.15 11.47 17.39
CA LEU A 11 7.25 11.69 16.27
C LEU A 11 7.56 10.72 15.11
N GLN A 12 8.83 10.58 14.75
CA GLN A 12 9.26 9.65 13.70
C GLN A 12 8.88 8.20 14.04
N THR A 13 9.05 7.79 15.29
CA THR A 13 8.65 6.45 15.76
C THR A 13 7.14 6.24 15.62
N LYS A 14 6.30 7.17 16.09
CA LYS A 14 4.84 7.08 15.94
C LYS A 14 4.43 6.96 14.47
N TYR A 15 5.08 7.74 13.61
CA TYR A 15 4.80 7.76 12.19
C TYR A 15 5.18 6.44 11.51
N ASN A 16 6.37 5.92 11.81
CA ASN A 16 6.81 4.62 11.31
C ASN A 16 5.87 3.50 11.76
N LEU A 17 5.37 3.57 12.99
CA LEU A 17 4.40 2.61 13.52
C LEU A 17 3.07 2.66 12.76
N TYR A 18 2.59 3.88 12.46
CA TYR A 18 1.37 4.09 11.70
C TYR A 18 1.49 3.58 10.26
N LEU A 19 2.61 3.88 9.59
CA LEU A 19 2.92 3.36 8.27
C LEU A 19 3.04 1.85 8.28
N SER A 20 3.61 1.26 9.32
CA SER A 20 3.72 -0.19 9.46
C SER A 20 2.34 -0.84 9.57
N PHE A 21 1.42 -0.26 10.34
CA PHE A 21 0.04 -0.73 10.40
C PHE A 21 -0.69 -0.60 9.06
N LEU A 22 -0.56 0.55 8.39
CA LEU A 22 -1.10 0.77 7.05
C LEU A 22 -0.56 -0.26 6.04
N PHE A 23 0.74 -0.56 6.11
CA PHE A 23 1.38 -1.54 5.24
C PHE A 23 0.84 -2.95 5.48
N ILE A 24 0.72 -3.38 6.74
CA ILE A 24 0.14 -4.69 7.08
C ILE A 24 -1.31 -4.80 6.60
N ALA A 25 -2.12 -3.75 6.79
CA ALA A 25 -3.49 -3.71 6.30
C ALA A 25 -3.57 -3.75 4.77
N ALA A 26 -2.68 -3.02 4.08
CA ALA A 26 -2.58 -3.05 2.63
C ALA A 26 -2.18 -4.44 2.11
N LEU A 27 -1.27 -5.16 2.78
CA LEU A 27 -0.94 -6.55 2.46
C LEU A 27 -2.16 -7.48 2.63
N GLY A 28 -2.98 -7.25 3.65
CA GLY A 28 -4.23 -8.00 3.86
C GLY A 28 -5.23 -7.80 2.72
N ILE A 29 -5.50 -6.54 2.34
CA ILE A 29 -6.38 -6.22 1.20
C ILE A 29 -5.80 -6.78 -0.09
N PHE A 30 -4.49 -6.64 -0.28
CA PHE A 30 -3.77 -7.19 -1.42
C PHE A 30 -3.99 -8.70 -1.54
N TYR A 31 -3.85 -9.46 -0.46
CA TYR A 31 -4.06 -10.90 -0.48
C TYR A 31 -5.48 -11.26 -0.95
N VAL A 32 -6.50 -10.55 -0.46
CA VAL A 32 -7.90 -10.78 -0.85
C VAL A 32 -8.14 -10.42 -2.32
N VAL A 33 -7.67 -9.25 -2.78
CA VAL A 33 -7.81 -8.82 -4.17
C VAL A 33 -7.06 -9.76 -5.11
N TRP A 34 -5.89 -10.21 -4.70
CA TRP A 34 -5.06 -11.14 -5.43
C TRP A 34 -5.74 -12.50 -5.60
N ASP A 35 -6.33 -13.04 -4.53
CA ASP A 35 -7.08 -14.30 -4.57
C ASP A 35 -8.27 -14.25 -5.53
N LEU A 36 -8.99 -13.12 -5.56
CA LEU A 36 -10.08 -12.87 -6.51
C LEU A 36 -9.57 -12.82 -7.96
N LEU A 37 -8.47 -12.11 -8.21
CA LEU A 37 -7.86 -12.02 -9.54
C LEU A 37 -7.30 -13.37 -10.01
N TYR A 38 -6.70 -14.13 -9.11
CA TYR A 38 -6.23 -15.49 -9.40
C TYR A 38 -7.38 -16.39 -9.85
N SER A 39 -8.50 -16.34 -9.12
CA SER A 39 -9.72 -17.07 -9.48
C SER A 39 -10.24 -16.64 -10.86
N LEU A 40 -10.21 -15.34 -11.18
CA LEU A 40 -10.59 -14.81 -12.49
C LEU A 40 -9.68 -15.31 -13.61
N PHE A 41 -8.35 -15.26 -13.42
CA PHE A 41 -7.39 -15.73 -14.41
C PHE A 41 -7.53 -17.22 -14.71
N HIS A 42 -7.84 -18.02 -13.69
CA HIS A 42 -8.15 -19.43 -13.87
C HIS A 42 -9.40 -19.66 -14.73
N VAL A 43 -10.48 -18.90 -14.50
CA VAL A 43 -11.71 -18.98 -15.32
C VAL A 43 -11.47 -18.55 -16.76
N LEU A 44 -10.57 -17.58 -16.98
CA LEU A 44 -10.20 -17.10 -18.31
C LEU A 44 -9.19 -18.00 -19.05
N GLY A 45 -8.80 -19.14 -18.47
CA GLY A 45 -7.90 -20.11 -19.10
C GLY A 45 -6.45 -19.60 -19.23
N ILE A 46 -6.05 -18.65 -18.39
CA ILE A 46 -4.66 -18.16 -18.37
C ILE A 46 -3.83 -19.20 -17.62
N GLU A 47 -3.10 -20.03 -18.36
CA GLU A 47 -2.38 -21.18 -17.81
C GLU A 47 -1.12 -20.79 -17.01
N LYS A 48 -1.06 -21.30 -15.78
CA LYS A 48 0.04 -21.14 -14.81
C LYS A 48 1.39 -21.73 -15.28
N TYR A 49 1.35 -22.61 -16.29
CA TYR A 49 2.50 -23.39 -16.75
C TYR A 49 3.05 -22.96 -18.10
N ALA A 50 2.70 -21.77 -18.58
CA ALA A 50 3.47 -21.15 -19.66
C ALA A 50 4.89 -20.72 -19.21
N SER A 51 5.32 -21.08 -17.99
CA SER A 51 6.66 -20.80 -17.46
C SER A 51 7.72 -21.22 -18.45
N GLY A 52 8.47 -20.24 -18.98
CA GLY A 52 9.72 -20.53 -19.68
C GLY A 52 10.64 -21.31 -18.75
N GLU A 53 11.46 -22.20 -19.29
CA GLU A 53 12.43 -22.96 -18.52
C GLU A 53 13.34 -22.00 -17.70
N PRO A 54 13.85 -22.42 -16.53
CA PRO A 54 14.76 -21.58 -15.75
C PRO A 54 15.97 -21.14 -16.60
N GLY A 55 16.06 -19.84 -16.90
CA GLY A 55 17.10 -19.28 -17.78
C GLY A 55 16.58 -18.60 -19.05
N GLU A 56 15.31 -18.78 -19.40
CA GLU A 56 14.67 -18.03 -20.49
C GLU A 56 14.23 -16.62 -20.06
N SER A 57 14.12 -15.71 -21.03
CA SER A 57 13.59 -14.36 -20.79
C SER A 57 12.13 -14.42 -20.34
N LEU A 58 11.73 -13.53 -19.42
CA LEU A 58 10.35 -13.36 -18.96
C LEU A 58 9.36 -13.41 -20.12
N ASN A 59 8.38 -14.31 -20.04
CA ASN A 59 7.33 -14.41 -21.05
C ASN A 59 6.23 -13.35 -20.81
N ILE A 60 5.27 -13.24 -21.73
CA ILE A 60 4.16 -12.27 -21.61
C ILE A 60 3.31 -12.52 -20.35
N PHE A 61 3.14 -13.79 -19.94
CA PHE A 61 2.41 -14.14 -18.73
C PHE A 61 3.12 -13.60 -17.47
N ASP A 62 4.44 -13.71 -17.38
CA ASP A 62 5.24 -13.22 -16.25
C ASP A 62 5.15 -11.70 -16.14
N TYR A 63 5.15 -10.98 -17.27
CA TYR A 63 4.93 -9.53 -17.27
C TYR A 63 3.52 -9.17 -16.84
N VAL A 64 2.48 -9.86 -17.36
CA VAL A 64 1.08 -9.64 -16.96
C VAL A 64 0.89 -9.92 -15.47
N TYR A 65 1.52 -10.98 -14.96
CA TYR A 65 1.52 -11.35 -13.55
C TYR A 65 2.20 -10.29 -12.68
N LEU A 66 3.40 -9.84 -13.06
CA LEU A 66 4.15 -8.80 -12.35
C LEU A 66 3.40 -7.45 -12.34
N ILE A 67 2.83 -7.05 -13.47
CA ILE A 67 2.03 -5.84 -13.58
C ILE A 67 0.79 -5.95 -12.68
N SER A 68 0.13 -7.12 -12.68
CA SER A 68 -1.03 -7.37 -11.82
C SER A 68 -0.66 -7.27 -10.33
N LEU A 69 0.48 -7.84 -9.91
CA LEU A 69 0.99 -7.73 -8.53
C LEU A 69 1.25 -6.27 -8.13
N VAL A 70 1.94 -5.51 -8.98
CA VAL A 70 2.24 -4.10 -8.69
C VAL A 70 0.96 -3.28 -8.60
N LEU A 71 0.04 -3.44 -9.56
CA LEU A 71 -1.23 -2.70 -9.58
C LEU A 71 -2.11 -3.04 -8.38
N THR A 72 -2.23 -4.33 -8.03
CA THR A 72 -3.01 -4.75 -6.85
C THR A 72 -2.41 -4.22 -5.56
N PHE A 73 -1.09 -4.18 -5.44
CA PHE A 73 -0.44 -3.57 -4.27
C PHE A 73 -0.75 -2.08 -4.16
N LEU A 74 -0.64 -1.33 -5.27
CA LEU A 74 -0.95 0.10 -5.29
C LEU A 74 -2.41 0.39 -4.97
N VAL A 75 -3.34 -0.38 -5.55
CA VAL A 75 -4.78 -0.27 -5.25
C VAL A 75 -5.05 -0.56 -3.78
N SER A 76 -4.41 -1.59 -3.21
CA SER A 76 -4.58 -1.96 -1.81
C SER A 76 -4.04 -0.89 -0.87
N TYR A 77 -2.89 -0.29 -1.20
CA TYR A 77 -2.33 0.85 -0.46
C TYR A 77 -3.27 2.06 -0.48
N LEU A 78 -3.79 2.43 -1.65
CA LEU A 78 -4.74 3.54 -1.80
C LEU A 78 -6.07 3.26 -1.09
N ALA A 79 -6.61 2.06 -1.22
CA ALA A 79 -7.84 1.65 -0.54
C ALA A 79 -7.69 1.72 0.99
N THR A 80 -6.56 1.25 1.52
CA THR A 80 -6.25 1.34 2.96
C THR A 80 -6.15 2.80 3.40
N ALA A 81 -5.44 3.64 2.64
CA ALA A 81 -5.31 5.06 2.94
C ALA A 81 -6.68 5.76 2.96
N LEU A 82 -7.54 5.46 1.98
CA LEU A 82 -8.91 5.99 1.93
C LEU A 82 -9.77 5.49 3.08
N ALA A 83 -9.71 4.20 3.42
CA ALA A 83 -10.44 3.63 4.55
C ALA A 83 -10.04 4.35 5.85
N VAL A 84 -8.74 4.54 6.06
CA VAL A 84 -8.21 5.32 7.18
C VAL A 84 -8.69 6.77 7.16
N GLY A 85 -8.73 7.41 5.99
CA GLY A 85 -9.32 8.74 5.83
C GLY A 85 -10.77 8.79 6.28
N ILE A 86 -11.58 7.82 5.85
CA ILE A 86 -13.00 7.68 6.23
C ILE A 86 -13.14 7.46 7.74
N PHE A 87 -12.40 6.52 8.34
CA PHE A 87 -12.44 6.25 9.78
C PHE A 87 -12.11 7.49 10.63
N ASN A 88 -11.26 8.38 10.11
CA ASN A 88 -10.86 9.60 10.79
C ASN A 88 -11.68 10.84 10.35
N ASN A 89 -12.72 10.68 9.54
CA ASN A 89 -13.52 11.78 8.95
C ASN A 89 -12.67 12.82 8.20
N TRP A 90 -11.60 12.38 7.52
CA TRP A 90 -10.76 13.25 6.69
C TRP A 90 -11.33 13.37 5.28
N THR A 91 -11.16 14.54 4.67
CA THR A 91 -11.44 14.69 3.24
C THR A 91 -10.42 13.92 2.41
N VAL A 92 -10.77 13.58 1.16
CA VAL A 92 -9.85 12.89 0.23
C VAL A 92 -8.54 13.67 0.08
N LYS A 93 -8.62 15.00 -0.03
CA LYS A 93 -7.44 15.88 -0.09
C LYS A 93 -6.58 15.76 1.16
N GLN A 94 -7.17 15.79 2.35
CA GLN A 94 -6.43 15.63 3.61
C GLN A 94 -5.77 14.25 3.72
N THR A 95 -6.44 13.21 3.25
CA THR A 95 -5.94 11.83 3.25
C THR A 95 -4.72 11.70 2.35
N LEU A 96 -4.79 12.21 1.11
CA LEU A 96 -3.68 12.22 0.17
C LEU A 96 -2.53 13.09 0.69
N ASP A 97 -2.83 14.28 1.20
CA ASP A 97 -1.79 15.15 1.75
C ASP A 97 -1.07 14.47 2.92
N ARG A 98 -1.80 13.88 3.87
CA ARG A 98 -1.21 13.33 5.11
C ARG A 98 -0.55 11.97 4.94
N LEU A 99 -1.12 11.08 4.14
CA LEU A 99 -0.70 9.67 4.07
C LEU A 99 0.09 9.32 2.81
N VAL A 100 -0.07 10.10 1.73
CA VAL A 100 0.62 9.84 0.45
C VAL A 100 1.71 10.88 0.20
N ASN A 101 1.42 12.16 0.41
CA ASN A 101 2.36 13.25 0.16
C ASN A 101 3.15 13.68 1.39
N PHE A 102 2.87 13.12 2.58
CA PHE A 102 3.53 13.45 3.84
C PHE A 102 3.46 14.95 4.21
N LYS A 103 2.42 15.65 3.75
CA LYS A 103 2.13 17.09 3.99
C LYS A 103 1.04 17.27 5.04
N ASN A 104 1.06 18.41 5.74
CA ASN A 104 -0.01 18.82 6.69
C ASN A 104 -0.33 17.77 7.77
N ILE A 105 0.71 17.11 8.29
CA ILE A 105 0.60 16.16 9.38
C ILE A 105 0.00 16.91 10.60
N PRO A 106 -1.05 16.38 11.26
CA PRO A 106 -1.82 17.14 12.23
C PRO A 106 -0.96 17.61 13.42
N ALA A 107 -0.99 18.92 13.71
CA ALA A 107 -0.23 19.51 14.82
C ALA A 107 -0.47 18.88 16.21
N HIS A 108 -1.54 18.11 16.42
CA HIS A 108 -1.76 17.37 17.68
C HIS A 108 -0.91 16.10 17.80
N TRP A 109 -0.37 15.56 16.70
CA TRP A 109 0.70 14.55 16.72
C TRP A 109 2.03 15.19 17.16
N TYR A 110 2.11 16.51 17.01
CA TYR A 110 3.21 17.41 17.33
C TYR A 110 3.01 18.17 18.66
N LYS A 111 1.91 18.00 19.41
CA LYS A 111 1.74 18.72 20.69
C LYS A 111 2.33 17.91 21.86
N GLN A 112 3.00 18.68 22.72
CA GLN A 112 3.91 18.35 23.83
C GLN A 112 3.38 17.31 24.81
#